data_AF-A0A939XIR8-F1
#
_entry.id   AF-A0A939XIR8-F1
#
_cell.length_a   1.000
_cell.length_b   1.000
_cell.length_c   1.000
_cell.angle_alpha   90.00
_cell.angle_beta   90.00
_cell.angle_gamma   90.00
#
_symmetry.space_group_name_H-M   'P 1'
#
loop_
_entity.id
_entity.type
_entity.pdbx_description
1 polymer ?
#
loop_
_entity_poly.entity_id
_entity_poly.type
_entity_poly.pdbx_seq_one_letter_code
_entity_poly.pdbx_strand_id
1 'polypeptide(L)'
;MINTLLVALGGAIGAVMRYLIGQIPLKEPFAFPVKTFAVNILGCFLIGLVVAIALKSECPNQRLTLFLKAGICGGFTTFSSFALESVDLIKNGN
;
A
#
# COMPACT_ATOMS: atom_id res chain seq x y z
N MET A 1 1.12 -21.45 10.51
CA MET A 1 1.68 -21.48 9.13
C MET A 1 0.74 -20.88 8.09
N ILE A 2 -0.54 -21.28 8.01
CA ILE A 2 -1.49 -20.72 7.02
C ILE A 2 -1.56 -19.19 7.05
N ASN A 3 -1.64 -18.57 8.23
CA ASN A 3 -1.66 -17.11 8.35
C ASN A 3 -0.41 -16.44 7.76
N THR A 4 0.77 -17.04 7.97
CA THR A 4 2.03 -16.56 7.38
C THR A 4 2.01 -16.64 5.87
N LEU A 5 1.50 -17.75 5.31
CA LEU A 5 1.36 -17.90 3.86
C LEU A 5 0.39 -16.86 3.27
N LEU A 6 -0.70 -16.57 3.96
CA LEU A 6 -1.63 -15.51 3.54
C LEU A 6 -0.96 -14.13 3.53
N VAL A 7 -0.21 -13.78 4.58
CA VAL A 7 0.54 -12.52 4.61
C VAL A 7 1.58 -12.47 3.50
N ALA A 8 2.32 -13.56 3.28
CA ALA A 8 3.34 -13.63 2.24
C ALA A 8 2.75 -13.49 0.83
N LEU A 9 1.68 -14.23 0.52
CA LEU A 9 1.00 -14.17 -0.79
C LEU A 9 0.38 -12.79 -1.01
N GLY A 10 -0.34 -12.26 -0.02
CA GLY A 10 -0.92 -10.92 -0.11
C GLY A 10 0.18 -9.86 -0.28
N GLY A 11 1.25 -9.95 0.50
CA GLY A 11 2.39 -9.03 0.42
C GLY A 11 3.07 -9.05 -0.94
N ALA A 12 3.27 -10.24 -1.53
CA ALA A 12 3.80 -10.39 -2.88
C ALA A 12 2.90 -9.71 -3.92
N ILE A 13 1.57 -9.94 -3.85
CA ILE A 13 0.60 -9.28 -4.73
C ILE A 13 0.69 -7.75 -4.58
N GLY A 14 0.65 -7.24 -3.35
CA GLY A 14 0.72 -5.81 -3.07
C GLY A 14 2.01 -5.17 -3.60
N ALA A 15 3.15 -5.81 -3.35
CA ALA A 15 4.45 -5.32 -3.81
C ALA A 15 4.55 -5.30 -5.34
N VAL A 16 4.06 -6.34 -6.03
CA VAL A 16 4.01 -6.38 -7.50
C VAL A 16 3.10 -5.28 -8.04
N MET A 17 1.91 -5.07 -7.47
CA MET A 17 1.01 -3.99 -7.88
C MET A 17 1.66 -2.61 -7.73
N ARG A 18 2.33 -2.36 -6.59
CA ARG A 18 3.07 -1.10 -6.37
C ARG A 18 4.20 -0.94 -7.41
N TYR A 19 4.95 -2.00 -7.68
CA TYR A 19 6.00 -1.98 -8.70
C TYR A 19 5.45 -1.63 -10.08
N LEU A 20 4.34 -2.27 -10.50
CA LEU A 20 3.70 -2.02 -11.78
C LEU A 20 3.19 -0.57 -11.91
N ILE A 21 2.64 0.01 -10.84
CA ILE A 21 2.27 1.43 -10.81
C ILE A 21 3.51 2.32 -10.99
N GLY A 22 4.63 1.94 -10.37
CA GLY A 22 5.92 2.59 -10.56
C GLY A 22 6.36 2.66 -12.03
N GLN A 23 6.07 1.63 -12.81
CA GLN A 23 6.43 1.52 -14.24
C GLN A 23 5.54 2.34 -15.17
N ILE A 24 4.41 2.88 -14.69
CA ILE A 24 3.52 3.68 -15.54
C ILE A 24 4.29 4.94 -16.00
N PRO A 25 4.39 5.21 -17.31
CA PRO A 25 5.06 6.38 -17.83
C PRO A 25 4.18 7.61 -17.64
N LEU A 26 4.15 8.11 -16.41
CA LEU A 26 3.57 9.39 -16.07
C LEU A 26 4.63 10.47 -16.24
N LYS A 27 4.33 11.50 -17.02
CA LYS A 27 5.03 12.78 -16.85
C LYS A 27 4.64 13.26 -15.46
N GLU A 28 5.62 13.46 -14.59
CA GLU A 28 5.43 14.08 -13.29
C GLU A 28 5.77 15.55 -13.48
N PRO A 29 4.81 16.40 -13.89
CA PRO A 29 5.07 17.82 -14.18
C PRO A 29 5.48 18.60 -12.93
N PHE A 30 5.26 18.03 -11.75
CA PHE A 30 5.68 18.55 -10.46
C PHE A 30 6.77 17.64 -9.88
N ALA A 31 7.69 18.20 -9.08
CA ALA A 31 8.69 17.42 -8.35
C ALA A 31 8.08 16.43 -7.34
N PHE A 32 6.76 16.48 -7.14
CA PHE A 32 6.02 15.68 -6.18
C PHE A 32 5.88 14.21 -6.64
N PRO A 33 6.15 13.23 -5.76
CA PRO A 33 6.10 11.80 -6.09
C PRO A 33 4.65 11.28 -6.14
N VAL A 34 3.95 11.58 -7.24
CA VAL A 34 2.51 11.28 -7.42
C VAL A 34 2.22 9.78 -7.26
N LYS A 35 3.08 8.91 -7.78
CA LYS A 35 2.86 7.46 -7.75
C LYS A 35 2.91 6.91 -6.32
N THR A 36 3.94 7.27 -5.56
CA THR A 36 4.10 6.84 -4.16
C THR A 36 3.00 7.41 -3.27
N PHE A 37 2.60 8.66 -3.51
CA PHE A 37 1.45 9.24 -2.85
C PHE A 37 0.15 8.46 -3.14
N ALA A 38 -0.12 8.16 -4.42
CA ALA A 38 -1.32 7.45 -4.84
C ALA A 38 -1.42 6.05 -4.22
N VAL A 39 -0.35 5.24 -4.25
CA VAL A 39 -0.39 3.89 -3.65
C VAL A 39 -0.61 3.94 -2.15
N ASN A 40 -0.05 4.94 -1.45
CA ASN A 40 -0.24 5.11 -0.01
C ASN A 40 -1.67 5.55 0.33
N ILE A 41 -2.23 6.55 -0.36
CA ILE A 41 -3.60 7.01 -0.11
C ILE A 41 -4.62 5.91 -0.42
N LEU A 42 -4.50 5.25 -1.58
CA LEU A 42 -5.39 4.15 -1.95
C LEU A 42 -5.26 2.98 -0.99
N GLY A 43 -4.04 2.62 -0.59
CA GLY A 43 -3.81 1.55 0.39
C GLY A 43 -4.40 1.87 1.76
N CYS A 44 -4.21 3.09 2.27
CA CYS A 44 -4.82 3.53 3.54
C CYS A 44 -6.35 3.51 3.48
N PHE A 45 -6.94 3.97 2.37
CA PHE A 45 -8.39 3.90 2.16
C PHE A 45 -8.89 2.45 2.18
N LEU A 46 -8.21 1.54 1.46
CA LEU A 46 -8.55 0.12 1.44
C LEU A 46 -8.43 -0.53 2.82
N ILE A 47 -7.41 -0.18 3.60
CA ILE A 47 -7.27 -0.63 4.99
C ILE A 47 -8.48 -0.17 5.81
N GLY A 48 -8.86 1.10 5.68
CA GLY A 48 -10.04 1.65 6.36
C GLY A 48 -11.32 0.89 5.99
N LEU A 49 -11.54 0.61 4.71
CA LEU A 49 -12.68 -0.16 4.22
C LEU A 49 -12.69 -1.59 4.77
N VAL A 50 -11.56 -2.30 4.71
CA VAL A 50 -11.42 -3.67 5.22
C VAL A 50 -11.70 -3.72 6.72
N VAL A 51 -11.19 -2.76 7.49
CA VAL A 51 -11.42 -2.68 8.94
C VAL A 51 -12.88 -2.35 9.23
N ALA A 52 -13.49 -1.40 8.52
CA ALA A 52 -14.89 -1.03 8.72
C ALA A 52 -15.84 -2.21 8.44
N ILE A 53 -15.62 -2.95 7.35
CA ILE A 53 -16.40 -4.15 7.02
C ILE A 53 -16.22 -5.24 8.08
N ALA A 54 -14.98 -5.48 8.52
CA ALA A 54 -14.69 -6.46 9.57
C ALA A 54 -15.38 -6.10 10.90
N LEU A 55 -15.39 -4.82 11.28
CA LEU A 55 -16.04 -4.35 12.51
C LEU A 55 -17.58 -4.44 12.44
N LYS A 56 -18.18 -4.28 11.26
CA LYS A 56 -19.64 -4.38 11.07
C LYS A 56 -20.14 -5.83 11.01
N SER A 57 -19.24 -6.80 10.79
CA SER A 57 -19.60 -8.20 10.63
C SER A 57 -19.71 -8.89 12.00
N GLU A 58 -20.78 -9.66 12.24
CA GLU A 58 -20.95 -10.42 13.49
C GLU A 58 -19.90 -11.55 13.64
N CYS A 59 -19.49 -12.14 12.52
CA CYS A 59 -18.46 -13.18 12.44
C CYS A 59 -17.38 -12.81 11.41
N PRO A 60 -16.43 -11.90 11.74
CA PRO A 60 -15.44 -11.44 10.78
C PRO A 60 -14.45 -12.55 10.40
N ASN A 61 -14.20 -12.72 9.10
CA ASN A 61 -13.19 -13.64 8.60
C ASN A 61 -11.78 -13.06 8.82
N GLN A 62 -11.20 -13.36 9.99
CA GLN A 62 -9.88 -12.87 10.39
C GLN A 62 -8.76 -13.20 9.39
N ARG A 63 -8.85 -14.35 8.69
CA ARG A 63 -7.84 -14.74 7.69
C ARG A 63 -7.92 -13.85 6.45
N LEU A 64 -9.13 -13.51 6.01
CA LEU A 64 -9.33 -12.58 4.91
C LEU A 64 -8.88 -11.17 5.31
N THR A 65 -9.22 -10.70 6.52
CA THR A 65 -8.74 -9.42 7.04
C THR A 65 -7.21 -9.37 7.09
N LEU A 66 -6.55 -10.43 7.56
CA LEU A 66 -5.09 -10.51 7.60
C LEU A 66 -4.48 -10.48 6.19
N PHE A 67 -5.02 -11.28 5.26
CA PHE A 67 -4.58 -11.32 3.86
C PHE A 67 -4.70 -9.95 3.18
N LEU A 68 -5.83 -9.25 3.36
CA LEU A 68 -6.09 -7.96 2.73
C LEU A 68 -5.29 -6.83 3.40
N LYS A 69 -5.33 -6.73 4.73
CA LYS A 69 -4.72 -5.61 5.48
C LYS A 69 -3.21 -5.77 5.59
N ALA A 70 -2.73 -6.86 6.18
CA ALA A 70 -1.31 -7.06 6.44
C ALA A 70 -0.56 -7.57 5.20
N GLY A 71 -1.23 -8.38 4.37
CA GLY A 71 -0.68 -8.84 3.10
C GLY A 71 -0.75 -7.76 2.02
N ILE A 72 -1.88 -7.68 1.29
CA ILE A 72 -2.00 -6.84 0.09
C ILE A 72 -1.72 -5.37 0.40
N CYS A 73 -2.46 -4.76 1.32
CA CYS A 73 -2.28 -3.33 1.61
C CYS A 73 -0.90 -3.03 2.23
N GLY A 74 -0.37 -3.95 3.03
CA GLY A 74 0.98 -3.84 3.60
C GLY A 74 2.09 -3.86 2.55
N GLY A 75 1.98 -4.72 1.53
CA GLY A 75 2.93 -4.76 0.41
C GLY A 75 2.74 -3.64 -0.61
N PHE A 76 1.49 -3.19 -0.77
CA PHE A 76 1.09 -2.15 -1.72
C PHE A 76 1.47 -0.74 -1.28
N THR A 77 1.43 -0.45 0.02
CA THR A 77 1.88 0.82 0.60
C THR A 77 3.40 0.79 0.84
N THR A 78 4.03 1.96 0.99
CA THR A 78 5.46 2.07 1.26
C THR A 78 5.79 3.34 2.03
N PHE A 79 6.39 3.19 3.21
CA PHE A 79 6.95 4.33 3.96
C PHE A 79 8.39 4.64 3.53
N SER A 80 9.19 3.64 3.17
CA SER A 80 10.59 3.84 2.80
C SER A 80 10.76 4.68 1.54
N SER A 81 9.95 4.41 0.50
CA SER A 81 9.96 5.23 -0.72
C SER A 81 9.51 6.66 -0.45
N PHE A 82 8.42 6.83 0.31
CA PHE A 82 7.90 8.14 0.70
C PHE A 82 8.94 8.97 1.47
N ALA A 83 9.64 8.34 2.42
CA ALA A 83 10.66 9.01 3.22
C ALA A 83 11.86 9.46 2.36
N LEU A 84 12.32 8.62 1.43
CA LEU A 84 13.43 8.95 0.54
C LEU A 84 13.06 10.09 -0.42
N GLU A 85 11.90 10.02 -1.05
CA GLU A 85 11.40 11.07 -1.94
C GLU A 85 11.18 12.40 -1.19
N SER A 86 10.72 12.34 0.06
CA SER A 86 10.58 13.54 0.91
C SER A 86 11.92 14.20 1.19
N VAL A 87 12.97 13.41 1.46
CA VAL A 87 14.34 13.93 1.62
C VAL A 87 14.84 14.57 0.33
N ASP A 88 14.55 13.97 -0.82
CA ASP A 88 14.96 14.51 -2.12
C ASP A 88 14.23 15.82 -2.45
N LEU A 89 12.95 15.94 -2.11
CA LEU A 89 12.20 17.21 -2.22
C LEU A 89 12.86 18.32 -1.39
N ILE A 90 13.15 18.04 -0.11
CA ILE A 90 13.80 19.00 0.81
C ILE A 90 15.17 19.44 0.27
N LYS A 91 15.99 18.49 -0.20
CA LYS A 91 17.33 18.79 -0.75
C LYS A 91 17.27 19.66 -2.00
N ASN A 92 16.24 19.50 -2.82
CA ASN A 92 16.05 20.27 -4.04
C ASN A 92 15.34 21.61 -3.79
N GLY A 93 14.93 21.90 -2.56
CA GLY A 93 14.21 23.14 -2.22
C GLY A 93 12.79 23.20 -2.77
N ASN A 94 12.17 22.03 -3.00
CA ASN A 94 10.77 21.90 -3.46
C ASN A 94 9.81 21.64 -2.30
#